data_AF-A0A2K6V1E4-F1
#
_entry.id   AF-A0A2K6V1E4-F1
#
_cell.length_a   1.000
_cell.length_b   1.000
_cell.length_c   1.000
_cell.angle_alpha   90.00
_cell.angle_beta   90.00
_cell.angle_gamma   90.00
#
_symmetry.space_group_name_H-M   'P 1'
#
loop_
_entity.id
_entity.type
_entity.pdbx_description
1 polymer ?
#
loop_
_entity_poly.entity_id
_entity_poly.type
_entity_poly.pdbx_seq_one_letter_code
_entity_poly.pdbx_strand_id
1 'polypeptide(L)'
;MTCLIKGCNFVLKNIPHEAFVYQKDADPEFRFQTNHPHIFPYLLVNIGSGVSIVKVETEDRFEWVGGSSIGGGTFWGLGALLTKTKKFDELLHLASRGQHSNVDMLVQDVYGGAHQTLGLSGNLIASSFGKSATADREFSKEDMAKSLLHMISNDIGQLACLHARLHSLDRVYFGGFFIRGHPVTMRTITYSINFFSKGEVQALFLRHEGYLGAIGAFLKGAEQDNPNQYSWGENYAGSSGLMSTSPELGPAQRARSGTFDLLEMDRLERPLVNLPLLLDPPSYVPDTVDLTDDALARKYWLTCFEEALDGVVKRAVASQPDSVDAAERAEKFRQKYWNKLQTLRQQPFAYGTLTVRSLLDTREHCLNEFSFPDPYSKVKQRENGVALRCFPGVVRSLDALGWEERQLALVKGLLAGNVFDWGAKAVSDVLESDPHFGFEEAKRKLQERPWLVDSYSRWLQRLKGPPHKCALIFADNSGIDIILGVFPFVRELLLRGTEVILACNSGPALNDVTHSESLIVAERIAGMDPVVHSALQEERLLLVQTGSSSPCLDLSRLDKGLAALVRERGADLVVIEGMGRAVHTNYHAALRCESLKLAVVKNAWLAERLGGQLFSVIFKYEVPAE
;
A
#
# COMPACT_ATOMS: atom_id res chain seq x y z
N MET A 1 21.10 -18.13 11.54
CA MET A 1 21.40 -16.75 11.09
C MET A 1 21.06 -16.54 9.62
N THR A 2 21.50 -17.39 8.69
CA THR A 2 21.15 -17.26 7.26
C THR A 2 19.65 -17.10 7.00
N CYS A 3 18.80 -17.94 7.60
CA CYS A 3 17.34 -17.81 7.44
C CYS A 3 16.81 -16.48 8.00
N LEU A 4 17.37 -15.97 9.09
CA LEU A 4 16.96 -14.69 9.67
C LEU A 4 17.23 -13.54 8.68
N ILE A 5 18.44 -13.48 8.12
CA ILE A 5 18.82 -12.44 7.14
C ILE A 5 17.99 -12.56 5.86
N LYS A 6 17.82 -13.79 5.38
CA LYS A 6 17.01 -14.07 4.20
C LYS A 6 15.56 -13.61 4.36
N GLY A 7 14.93 -13.93 5.48
CA GLY A 7 13.57 -13.46 5.77
C GLY A 7 13.49 -11.95 5.92
N CYS A 8 14.47 -11.33 6.59
CA CYS A 8 14.57 -9.87 6.72
C CYS A 8 14.67 -9.17 5.35
N ASN A 9 15.60 -9.59 4.49
CA ASN A 9 15.75 -9.05 3.15
C ASN A 9 14.47 -9.23 2.32
N PHE A 10 13.83 -10.38 2.45
CA PHE A 10 12.60 -10.69 1.74
C PHE A 10 11.46 -9.75 2.12
N VAL A 11 11.17 -9.58 3.41
CA VAL A 11 10.07 -8.69 3.84
C VAL A 11 10.34 -7.24 3.47
N LEU A 12 11.58 -6.76 3.67
CA LEU A 12 11.97 -5.38 3.33
C LEU A 12 11.85 -5.06 1.84
N LYS A 13 12.01 -6.05 0.97
CA LYS A 13 11.88 -5.88 -0.48
C LYS A 13 10.46 -6.05 -0.98
N ASN A 14 9.72 -7.03 -0.44
CA ASN A 14 8.46 -7.50 -1.03
C ASN A 14 7.21 -6.97 -0.35
N ILE A 15 7.27 -6.64 0.95
CA ILE A 15 6.13 -6.15 1.72
C ILE A 15 6.20 -4.62 1.77
N PRO A 16 5.25 -3.89 1.17
CA PRO A 16 5.18 -2.44 1.30
C PRO A 16 5.06 -2.03 2.76
N HIS A 17 5.73 -0.93 3.14
CA HIS A 17 5.63 -0.38 4.50
C HIS A 17 6.10 -1.36 5.59
N GLU A 18 7.01 -2.28 5.27
CA GLU A 18 7.54 -3.25 6.25
C GLU A 18 8.31 -2.58 7.38
N ALA A 19 9.13 -1.58 7.05
CA ALA A 19 9.95 -0.87 8.01
C ALA A 19 9.26 0.42 8.47
N PHE A 20 9.39 0.76 9.75
CA PHE A 20 8.86 2.00 10.29
C PHE A 20 9.71 2.58 11.41
N VAL A 21 9.57 3.89 11.62
CA VAL A 21 10.09 4.60 12.78
C VAL A 21 8.96 4.78 13.78
N TYR A 22 9.23 4.50 15.05
CA TYR A 22 8.30 4.79 16.14
C TYR A 22 8.71 6.05 16.91
N GLN A 23 7.82 7.04 16.97
CA GLN A 23 7.99 8.30 17.70
C GLN A 23 6.72 8.61 18.50
N LYS A 24 6.74 8.32 19.81
CA LYS A 24 5.57 8.48 20.69
C LYS A 24 4.92 9.87 20.64
N ASP A 25 5.73 10.91 20.58
CA ASP A 25 5.25 12.30 20.68
C ASP A 25 5.02 12.92 19.28
N ALA A 26 5.03 12.11 18.21
CA ALA A 26 4.70 12.51 16.85
C ALA A 26 3.26 12.11 16.49
N ASP A 27 2.65 12.87 15.58
CA ASP A 27 1.39 12.53 14.93
C ASP A 27 1.66 12.41 13.42
N PRO A 28 1.65 11.18 12.85
CA PRO A 28 1.39 9.88 13.47
C PRO A 28 2.56 9.35 14.33
N GLU A 29 2.28 8.44 15.27
CA GLU A 29 3.31 7.77 16.09
C GLU A 29 4.17 6.79 15.28
N PHE A 30 3.59 6.19 14.23
CA PHE A 30 4.23 5.21 13.35
C PHE A 30 4.45 5.86 11.99
N ARG A 31 5.71 5.95 11.56
CA ARG A 31 6.07 6.47 10.24
C ARG A 31 6.67 5.37 9.40
N PHE A 32 5.88 4.84 8.47
CA PHE A 32 6.31 3.76 7.58
C PHE A 32 7.24 4.28 6.48
N GLN A 33 8.23 3.47 6.14
CA GLN A 33 9.12 3.71 5.02
C GLN A 33 8.60 2.98 3.78
N THR A 34 8.74 3.60 2.62
CA THR A 34 8.55 2.91 1.35
C THR A 34 9.70 1.94 1.08
N ASN A 35 9.44 0.92 0.27
CA ASN A 35 10.44 -0.10 -0.04
C ASN A 35 11.58 0.53 -0.83
N HIS A 36 12.75 0.63 -0.21
CA HIS A 36 13.92 1.17 -0.87
C HIS A 36 14.60 0.09 -1.72
N PRO A 37 14.93 0.34 -3.01
CA PRO A 37 15.61 -0.65 -3.85
C PRO A 37 17.01 -1.01 -3.32
N HIS A 38 17.61 -0.12 -2.54
CA HIS A 38 18.89 -0.31 -1.87
C HIS A 38 18.70 -0.40 -0.35
N ILE A 39 18.35 -1.59 0.14
CA ILE A 39 18.25 -1.84 1.59
C ILE A 39 19.62 -1.98 2.26
N PHE A 40 20.67 -2.29 1.49
CA PHE A 40 22.03 -2.50 1.98
C PHE A 40 22.90 -1.24 1.93
N PRO A 41 23.96 -1.14 2.74
CA PRO A 41 24.23 -1.97 3.92
C PRO A 41 23.31 -1.56 5.08
N TYR A 42 23.09 -2.48 6.02
CA TYR A 42 22.32 -2.22 7.23
C TYR A 42 22.79 -3.07 8.41
N LEU A 43 22.41 -2.66 9.63
CA LEU A 43 22.62 -3.44 10.85
C LEU A 43 21.30 -4.09 11.27
N LEU A 44 21.28 -5.41 11.47
CA LEU A 44 20.16 -6.12 12.07
C LEU A 44 20.45 -6.41 13.54
N VAL A 45 19.62 -5.89 14.43
CA VAL A 45 19.64 -6.18 15.86
C VAL A 45 18.45 -7.07 16.18
N ASN A 46 18.67 -8.38 16.25
CA ASN A 46 17.63 -9.36 16.52
C ASN A 46 17.55 -9.68 18.02
N ILE A 47 16.43 -9.30 18.64
CA ILE A 47 16.19 -9.40 20.08
C ILE A 47 15.24 -10.58 20.36
N GLY A 48 15.81 -11.73 20.67
CA GLY A 48 15.11 -12.92 21.16
C GLY A 48 15.36 -13.13 22.65
N SER A 49 15.64 -14.38 23.05
CA SER A 49 16.09 -14.67 24.42
C SER A 49 17.35 -13.89 24.80
N GLY A 50 18.31 -13.80 23.86
CA GLY A 50 19.43 -12.86 23.88
C GLY A 50 19.38 -11.93 22.67
N VAL A 51 20.47 -11.20 22.43
CA VAL A 51 20.59 -10.20 21.35
C VAL A 51 21.68 -10.64 20.39
N SER A 52 21.39 -10.62 19.09
CA SER A 52 22.37 -10.83 18.02
C SER A 52 22.43 -9.60 17.12
N ILE A 53 23.64 -9.11 16.86
CA ILE A 53 23.90 -7.94 16.03
C ILE A 53 24.65 -8.41 14.80
N VAL A 54 24.04 -8.22 13.64
CA VAL A 54 24.54 -8.72 12.35
C VAL A 54 24.66 -7.55 11.39
N LYS A 55 25.85 -7.36 10.83
CA LYS A 55 26.07 -6.43 9.72
C LYS A 55 25.71 -7.14 8.42
N VAL A 56 24.84 -6.54 7.61
CA VAL A 56 24.41 -7.09 6.33
C VAL A 56 24.85 -6.15 5.22
N GLU A 57 25.70 -6.64 4.33
CA GLU A 57 26.30 -5.84 3.26
C GLU A 57 25.68 -6.13 1.89
N THR A 58 25.27 -7.38 1.66
CA THR A 58 24.52 -7.81 0.48
C THR A 58 23.55 -8.92 0.85
N GLU A 59 22.82 -9.46 -0.13
CA GLU A 59 21.89 -10.58 0.07
C GLU A 59 22.56 -11.78 0.76
N ASP A 60 23.77 -12.12 0.33
CA ASP A 60 24.50 -13.31 0.79
C ASP A 60 25.72 -12.98 1.66
N ARG A 61 26.09 -11.70 1.79
CA ARG A 61 27.25 -11.26 2.57
C ARG A 61 26.80 -10.55 3.84
N PHE A 62 26.94 -11.26 4.96
CA PHE A 62 26.63 -10.76 6.29
C PHE A 62 27.61 -11.33 7.32
N GLU A 63 27.83 -10.57 8.39
CA GLU A 63 28.76 -10.90 9.46
C GLU A 63 28.11 -10.69 10.82
N TRP A 64 28.27 -11.65 11.72
CA TRP A 64 27.91 -11.47 13.12
C TRP A 64 28.97 -10.58 13.78
N VAL A 65 28.61 -9.34 14.12
CA VAL A 65 29.54 -8.33 14.62
C VAL A 65 29.47 -8.17 16.13
N GLY A 66 28.44 -8.72 16.79
CA GLY A 66 28.31 -8.66 18.24
C GLY A 66 26.99 -9.23 18.75
N GLY A 67 26.83 -9.20 20.07
CA GLY A 67 25.62 -9.67 20.73
C GLY A 67 25.69 -9.48 22.24
N SER A 68 24.57 -9.75 22.90
CA SER A 68 24.46 -9.67 24.36
C SER A 68 23.59 -10.82 24.87
N SER A 69 23.94 -11.38 26.02
CA SER A 69 23.04 -12.30 26.75
C SER A 69 21.90 -11.56 27.45
N ILE A 70 21.92 -10.23 27.47
CA ILE A 70 20.89 -9.37 28.07
C ILE A 70 19.84 -9.05 27.01
N GLY A 71 18.86 -9.94 26.85
CA GLY A 71 17.75 -9.79 25.90
C GLY A 71 16.38 -10.01 26.55
N GLY A 72 15.41 -10.45 25.74
CA GLY A 72 14.04 -10.71 26.21
C GLY A 72 13.93 -11.84 27.22
N GLY A 73 14.82 -12.83 27.16
CA GLY A 73 14.90 -13.91 28.15
C GLY A 73 15.34 -13.39 29.51
N THR A 74 16.27 -12.44 29.54
CA THR A 74 16.73 -11.77 30.76
C THR A 74 15.64 -10.89 31.36
N PHE A 75 14.92 -10.14 30.52
CA PHE A 75 13.75 -9.37 30.94
C PHE A 75 12.69 -10.27 31.58
N TRP A 76 12.34 -11.37 30.91
CA TRP A 76 11.34 -12.29 31.42
C TRP A 76 11.78 -12.97 32.72
N GLY A 77 13.01 -13.48 32.76
CA GLY A 77 13.55 -14.19 33.92
C GLY A 77 13.68 -13.30 35.15
N LEU A 78 14.35 -12.15 35.03
CA LEU A 78 14.50 -11.22 36.15
C LEU A 78 13.16 -10.59 36.53
N GLY A 79 12.32 -10.23 35.57
CA GLY A 79 11.00 -9.70 35.85
C GLY A 79 10.14 -10.69 36.63
N ALA A 80 10.18 -11.98 36.27
CA ALA A 80 9.48 -13.02 37.02
C ALA A 80 9.98 -13.15 38.47
N LEU A 81 11.28 -13.01 38.70
CA LEU A 81 11.85 -13.02 40.05
C LEU A 81 11.42 -11.78 40.85
N LEU A 82 11.45 -10.59 40.23
CA LEU A 82 11.15 -9.31 40.89
C LEU A 82 9.66 -9.11 41.17
N THR A 83 8.78 -9.50 40.25
CA THR A 83 7.34 -9.20 40.34
C THR A 83 6.48 -10.41 40.71
N LYS A 84 7.06 -11.63 40.64
CA LYS A 84 6.36 -12.93 40.74
C LYS A 84 5.40 -13.21 39.56
N THR A 85 5.46 -12.44 38.49
CA THR A 85 4.67 -12.64 37.26
C THR A 85 5.31 -13.70 36.37
N LYS A 86 4.51 -14.64 35.84
CA LYS A 86 5.03 -15.74 34.98
C LYS A 86 4.85 -15.51 33.48
N LYS A 87 4.02 -14.53 33.08
CA LYS A 87 3.71 -14.26 31.68
C LYS A 87 4.47 -13.03 31.18
N PHE A 88 5.06 -13.14 29.99
CA PHE A 88 5.82 -12.06 29.36
C PHE A 88 4.97 -10.79 29.13
N ASP A 89 3.77 -10.94 28.53
CA ASP A 89 2.89 -9.80 28.26
C ASP A 89 2.39 -9.10 29.52
N GLU A 90 2.18 -9.85 30.60
CA GLU A 90 1.78 -9.30 31.89
C GLU A 90 2.92 -8.45 32.49
N LEU A 91 4.17 -8.89 32.33
CA LEU A 91 5.34 -8.12 32.76
C LEU A 91 5.49 -6.81 31.97
N LEU A 92 5.24 -6.82 30.66
CA LEU A 92 5.22 -5.61 29.83
C LEU A 92 4.07 -4.68 30.19
N HIS A 93 2.91 -5.24 30.57
CA HIS A 93 1.79 -4.48 31.09
C HIS A 93 2.10 -3.81 32.44
N LEU A 94 2.82 -4.49 33.34
CA LEU A 94 3.32 -3.86 34.56
C LEU A 94 4.29 -2.72 34.22
N ALA A 95 5.21 -2.96 33.28
CA ALA A 95 6.16 -1.95 32.82
C ALA A 95 5.50 -0.78 32.09
N SER A 96 4.29 -0.89 31.53
CA SER A 96 3.63 0.27 30.91
C SER A 96 3.06 1.26 31.94
N ARG A 97 2.80 0.79 33.17
CA ARG A 97 2.20 1.55 34.27
C ARG A 97 3.20 2.07 35.31
N GLY A 98 4.43 1.56 35.29
CA GLY A 98 5.46 1.91 36.27
C GLY A 98 6.21 3.20 35.96
N GLN A 99 6.85 3.73 36.99
CA GLN A 99 7.69 4.93 36.98
C GLN A 99 9.13 4.58 37.39
N HIS A 100 10.01 4.47 36.39
CA HIS A 100 11.38 3.99 36.61
C HIS A 100 12.21 4.88 37.56
N SER A 101 11.93 6.19 37.61
CA SER A 101 12.62 7.14 38.49
C SER A 101 12.46 6.85 39.98
N ASN A 102 11.52 5.98 40.36
CA ASN A 102 11.37 5.51 41.74
C ASN A 102 12.46 4.52 42.14
N VAL A 103 12.99 3.73 41.18
CA VAL A 103 13.91 2.61 41.40
C VAL A 103 15.32 2.93 40.88
N ASP A 104 15.40 3.64 39.76
CA ASP A 104 16.67 4.06 39.15
C ASP A 104 17.27 5.25 39.86
N MET A 105 18.60 5.25 39.98
CA MET A 105 19.38 6.41 40.38
C MET A 105 19.67 7.26 39.14
N LEU A 106 19.25 8.52 39.16
CA LEU A 106 19.41 9.48 38.06
C LEU A 106 20.65 10.35 38.29
N VAL A 107 21.14 11.02 37.24
CA VAL A 107 22.28 11.95 37.33
C VAL A 107 22.02 13.05 38.37
N GLN A 108 20.80 13.56 38.45
CA GLN A 108 20.44 14.56 39.46
C GLN A 108 20.49 14.04 40.90
N ASP A 109 20.31 12.73 41.12
CA ASP A 109 20.42 12.13 42.45
C ASP A 109 21.88 12.06 42.91
N VAL A 110 22.83 12.07 41.97
CA VAL A 110 24.28 12.04 42.25
C VAL A 110 24.88 13.45 42.33
N TYR A 111 24.50 14.33 41.39
CA TYR A 111 25.11 15.66 41.23
C TYR A 111 24.23 16.83 41.69
N GLY A 112 23.01 16.57 42.19
CA GLY A 112 22.06 17.62 42.58
C GLY A 112 21.40 18.36 41.40
N GLY A 113 21.61 17.92 40.16
CA GLY A 113 21.07 18.52 38.94
C GLY A 113 21.68 17.93 37.66
N ALA A 114 21.55 18.65 36.54
CA ALA A 114 22.22 18.29 35.30
C ALA A 114 23.74 18.51 35.40
N HIS A 115 24.53 17.61 34.81
CA HIS A 115 25.98 17.75 34.80
C HIS A 115 26.46 18.41 33.49
N GLN A 116 26.58 19.74 33.53
CA GLN A 116 26.83 20.57 32.36
C GLN A 116 28.14 20.25 31.62
N THR A 117 29.23 19.98 32.35
CA THR A 117 30.56 19.72 31.77
C THR A 117 30.60 18.47 30.89
N LEU A 118 29.91 17.40 31.31
CA LEU A 118 29.80 16.16 30.53
C LEU A 118 28.57 16.13 29.61
N GLY A 119 27.75 17.19 29.62
CA GLY A 119 26.51 17.27 28.82
C GLY A 119 25.43 16.27 29.25
N LEU A 120 25.44 15.80 30.50
CA LEU A 120 24.47 14.81 30.99
C LEU A 120 23.25 15.51 31.60
N SER A 121 22.06 15.17 31.09
CA SER A 121 20.80 15.70 31.65
C SER A 121 20.53 15.11 33.04
N GLY A 122 19.88 15.89 33.92
CA GLY A 122 19.58 15.44 35.29
C GLY A 122 18.65 14.21 35.33
N ASN A 123 17.77 14.08 34.34
CA ASN A 123 16.82 12.97 34.20
C ASN A 123 17.44 11.69 33.60
N LEU A 124 18.70 11.72 33.19
CA LEU A 124 19.40 10.56 32.66
C LEU A 124 19.62 9.52 33.77
N ILE A 125 19.43 8.24 33.46
CA ILE A 125 19.74 7.15 34.40
C ILE A 125 21.26 7.08 34.57
N ALA A 126 21.73 7.27 35.81
CA ALA A 126 23.14 7.08 36.18
C ALA A 126 23.42 5.63 36.58
N SER A 127 22.48 4.99 37.31
CA SER A 127 22.56 3.58 37.67
C SER A 127 21.17 2.96 37.73
N SER A 128 20.91 1.99 36.84
CA SER A 128 19.68 1.19 36.88
C SER A 128 19.58 0.45 38.21
N PHE A 129 18.38 0.42 38.80
CA PHE A 129 18.13 -0.11 40.15
C PHE A 129 18.96 0.53 41.29
N GLY A 130 19.65 1.64 41.05
CA GLY A 130 20.59 2.21 42.02
C GLY A 130 19.97 2.58 43.37
N LYS A 131 18.69 3.02 43.39
CA LYS A 131 18.01 3.39 44.64
C LYS A 131 17.64 2.19 45.50
N SER A 132 17.56 0.99 44.93
CA SER A 132 17.18 -0.19 45.69
C SER A 132 18.25 -0.67 46.67
N ALA A 133 19.48 -0.21 46.53
CA ALA A 133 20.56 -0.53 47.47
C ALA A 133 20.52 0.32 48.75
N THR A 134 19.88 1.49 48.71
CA THR A 134 19.97 2.49 49.79
C THR A 134 18.61 2.92 50.36
N ALA A 135 17.50 2.56 49.71
CA ALA A 135 16.18 2.98 50.14
C ALA A 135 15.56 1.97 51.12
N ASP A 136 15.10 2.47 52.28
CA ASP A 136 14.30 1.71 53.25
C ASP A 136 12.81 1.65 52.87
N ARG A 137 12.51 1.37 51.59
CA ARG A 137 11.13 1.21 51.11
C ARG A 137 11.01 0.06 50.13
N GLU A 138 9.86 -0.60 50.14
CA GLU A 138 9.52 -1.55 49.07
C GLU A 138 9.13 -0.78 47.80
N PHE A 139 9.62 -1.25 46.65
CA PHE A 139 9.26 -0.71 45.34
C PHE A 139 8.06 -1.44 44.77
N SER A 140 7.21 -0.73 44.04
CA SER A 140 6.10 -1.35 43.34
C SER A 140 6.60 -2.29 42.24
N LYS A 141 5.80 -3.32 41.92
CA LYS A 141 6.14 -4.28 40.87
C LYS A 141 6.21 -3.62 39.50
N GLU A 142 5.32 -2.64 39.29
CA GLU A 142 5.22 -1.81 38.11
C GLU A 142 6.52 -1.01 37.91
N ASP A 143 7.01 -0.33 38.96
CA ASP A 143 8.23 0.48 38.87
C ASP A 143 9.46 -0.38 38.61
N MET A 144 9.56 -1.55 39.27
CA MET A 144 10.64 -2.51 39.03
C MET A 144 10.60 -3.05 37.60
N ALA A 145 9.41 -3.42 37.10
CA ALA A 145 9.25 -3.88 35.71
C ALA A 145 9.63 -2.79 34.70
N LYS A 146 9.26 -1.53 34.97
CA LYS A 146 9.63 -0.38 34.14
C LYS A 146 11.14 -0.15 34.12
N SER A 147 11.79 -0.13 35.28
CA SER A 147 13.23 0.03 35.40
C SER A 147 13.98 -1.11 34.69
N LEU A 148 13.52 -2.35 34.84
CA LEU A 148 14.09 -3.51 34.13
C LEU A 148 13.97 -3.37 32.61
N LEU A 149 12.79 -2.97 32.11
CA LEU A 149 12.58 -2.75 30.68
C LEU A 149 13.51 -1.66 30.14
N HIS A 150 13.65 -0.55 30.89
CA HIS A 150 14.54 0.55 30.54
C HIS A 150 16.00 0.13 30.51
N MET A 151 16.47 -0.59 31.54
CA MET A 151 17.85 -1.07 31.63
C MET A 151 18.22 -1.92 30.40
N ILE A 152 17.38 -2.91 30.07
CA ILE A 152 17.64 -3.82 28.95
C ILE A 152 17.51 -3.09 27.60
N SER A 153 16.48 -2.28 27.42
CA SER A 153 16.28 -1.56 26.15
C SER A 153 17.36 -0.50 25.90
N ASN A 154 17.83 0.17 26.96
CA ASN A 154 18.93 1.14 26.86
C ASN A 154 20.26 0.45 26.53
N ASP A 155 20.57 -0.68 27.17
CA ASP A 155 21.75 -1.50 26.86
C ASP A 155 21.76 -1.94 25.39
N ILE A 156 20.63 -2.47 24.91
CA ILE A 156 20.45 -2.85 23.51
C ILE A 156 20.66 -1.65 22.58
N GLY A 157 20.04 -0.50 22.87
CA GLY A 157 20.18 0.71 22.07
C GLY A 157 21.61 1.25 22.04
N GLN A 158 22.33 1.17 23.16
CA GLN A 158 23.75 1.55 23.26
C GLN A 158 24.63 0.66 22.40
N LEU A 159 24.50 -0.67 22.55
CA LEU A 159 25.26 -1.64 21.76
C LEU A 159 24.97 -1.48 20.27
N ALA A 160 23.70 -1.33 19.90
CA ALA A 160 23.30 -1.09 18.52
C ALA A 160 23.95 0.18 17.95
N CYS A 161 23.91 1.29 18.69
CA CYS A 161 24.54 2.54 18.28
C CYS A 161 26.07 2.42 18.16
N LEU A 162 26.73 1.75 19.10
CA LEU A 162 28.18 1.53 19.06
C LEU A 162 28.60 0.74 17.81
N HIS A 163 27.92 -0.38 17.53
CA HIS A 163 28.20 -1.18 16.34
C HIS A 163 27.86 -0.45 15.04
N ALA A 164 26.75 0.30 15.01
CA ALA A 164 26.38 1.10 13.86
C ALA A 164 27.48 2.12 13.53
N ARG A 165 27.98 2.87 14.53
CA ARG A 165 29.06 3.84 14.34
C ARG A 165 30.39 3.18 13.98
N LEU A 166 30.76 2.08 14.63
CA LEU A 166 31.98 1.33 14.34
C LEU A 166 32.04 0.87 12.88
N HIS A 167 30.89 0.49 12.32
CA HIS A 167 30.78 0.03 10.94
C HIS A 167 30.29 1.10 9.96
N SER A 168 30.18 2.36 10.38
CA SER A 168 29.72 3.49 9.57
C SER A 168 28.35 3.24 8.90
N LEU A 169 27.39 2.73 9.68
CA LEU A 169 26.02 2.47 9.26
C LEU A 169 25.07 3.46 9.92
N ASP A 170 24.14 3.97 9.14
CA ASP A 170 23.08 4.90 9.55
C ASP A 170 21.74 4.20 9.82
N ARG A 171 21.52 3.01 9.25
CA ARG A 171 20.27 2.24 9.38
C ARG A 171 20.42 1.01 10.27
N VAL A 172 19.62 0.97 11.33
CA VAL A 172 19.55 -0.18 12.25
C VAL A 172 18.14 -0.72 12.29
N TYR A 173 17.95 -1.94 11.78
CA TYR A 173 16.68 -2.67 11.88
C TYR A 173 16.64 -3.49 13.17
N PHE A 174 15.59 -3.31 13.94
CA PHE A 174 15.29 -4.08 15.13
C PHE A 174 14.30 -5.19 14.80
N GLY A 175 14.72 -6.42 15.06
CA GLY A 175 13.92 -7.62 14.86
C GLY A 175 13.73 -8.41 16.16
N GLY A 176 12.92 -9.46 16.11
CA GLY A 176 12.75 -10.41 17.20
C GLY A 176 11.56 -10.12 18.13
N PHE A 177 11.15 -11.14 18.87
CA PHE A 177 9.86 -11.17 19.58
C PHE A 177 9.77 -10.18 20.76
N PHE A 178 10.90 -9.67 21.26
CA PHE A 178 10.93 -8.77 22.42
C PHE A 178 10.22 -7.42 22.17
N ILE A 179 10.22 -6.95 20.92
CA ILE A 179 9.65 -5.65 20.53
C ILE A 179 8.17 -5.75 20.09
N ARG A 180 7.62 -6.96 19.98
CA ARG A 180 6.32 -7.28 19.36
C ARG A 180 5.19 -6.36 19.80
N GLY A 181 4.85 -5.36 18.98
CA GLY A 181 3.73 -4.45 19.24
C GLY A 181 3.78 -3.75 20.59
N HIS A 182 4.98 -3.54 21.16
CA HIS A 182 5.16 -2.87 22.45
C HIS A 182 5.78 -1.48 22.27
N PRO A 183 4.95 -0.42 22.18
CA PRO A 183 5.41 0.95 21.93
C PRO A 183 6.41 1.46 22.97
N VAL A 184 6.29 0.99 24.21
CA VAL A 184 7.21 1.37 25.30
C VAL A 184 8.64 0.89 25.02
N THR A 185 8.80 -0.34 24.53
CA THR A 185 10.10 -0.91 24.17
C THR A 185 10.69 -0.15 22.98
N MET A 186 9.89 0.02 21.92
CA MET A 186 10.31 0.77 20.72
C MET A 186 10.73 2.20 21.07
N ARG A 187 9.93 2.90 21.89
CA ARG A 187 10.25 4.26 22.38
C ARG A 187 11.61 4.31 23.05
N THR A 188 11.88 3.35 23.93
CA THR A 188 13.09 3.35 24.75
C THR A 188 14.33 3.08 23.88
N ILE A 189 14.22 2.15 22.92
CA ILE A 189 15.28 1.88 21.94
C ILE A 189 15.53 3.11 21.06
N THR A 190 14.47 3.71 20.49
CA THR A 190 14.58 4.92 19.66
C THR A 190 15.22 6.08 20.44
N TYR A 191 14.80 6.30 21.68
CA TYR A 191 15.36 7.33 22.55
C TYR A 191 16.86 7.08 22.81
N SER A 192 17.23 5.84 23.17
CA SER A 192 18.63 5.47 23.42
C SER A 192 19.49 5.71 22.19
N ILE A 193 19.08 5.22 21.02
CA ILE A 193 19.81 5.46 19.77
C ILE A 193 19.98 6.95 19.49
N ASN A 194 18.89 7.73 19.51
CA ASN A 194 18.96 9.15 19.21
C ASN A 194 19.87 9.90 20.20
N PHE A 195 19.86 9.50 21.47
CA PHE A 195 20.73 10.08 22.50
C PHE A 195 22.22 9.83 22.22
N PHE A 196 22.61 8.59 21.89
CA PHE A 196 24.02 8.24 21.66
C PHE A 196 24.54 8.58 20.26
N SER A 197 23.65 8.59 19.26
CA SER A 197 24.00 8.90 17.88
C SER A 197 23.87 10.39 17.54
N LYS A 198 23.20 11.18 18.39
CA LYS A 198 22.80 12.57 18.07
C LYS A 198 21.98 12.67 16.77
N GLY A 199 21.23 11.62 16.44
CA GLY A 199 20.43 11.53 15.22
C GLY A 199 21.18 11.05 13.98
N GLU A 200 22.48 10.72 14.07
CA GLU A 200 23.25 10.14 12.95
C GLU A 200 22.78 8.72 12.57
N VAL A 201 22.15 8.01 13.51
CA VAL A 201 21.69 6.63 13.32
C VAL A 201 20.19 6.57 13.53
N GLN A 202 19.48 5.96 12.57
CA GLN A 202 18.04 5.77 12.58
C GLN A 202 17.68 4.36 13.07
N ALA A 203 16.84 4.30 14.10
CA ALA A 203 16.21 3.07 14.58
C ALA A 203 14.96 2.75 13.73
N LEU A 204 14.96 1.57 13.11
CA LEU A 204 13.88 1.06 12.29
C LEU A 204 13.33 -0.22 12.90
N PHE A 205 12.02 -0.34 12.96
CA PHE A 205 11.32 -1.55 13.39
C PHE A 205 10.66 -2.21 12.19
N LEU A 206 10.43 -3.51 12.29
CA LEU A 206 9.80 -4.31 11.25
C LEU A 206 8.38 -4.68 11.69
N ARG A 207 7.45 -4.81 10.74
CA ARG A 207 6.07 -5.25 11.01
C ARG A 207 5.99 -6.75 11.32
N HIS A 208 6.90 -7.52 10.75
CA HIS A 208 6.93 -8.98 10.82
C HIS A 208 8.19 -9.50 11.52
N GLU A 209 8.68 -8.74 12.51
CA GLU A 209 9.93 -8.95 13.24
C GLU A 209 10.05 -10.35 13.87
N GLY A 210 8.93 -10.97 14.24
CA GLY A 210 8.87 -12.27 14.91
C GLY A 210 9.03 -13.47 13.97
N TYR A 211 8.85 -13.26 12.66
CA TYR A 211 8.73 -14.36 11.68
C TYR A 211 9.89 -14.48 10.72
N LEU A 212 10.83 -13.53 10.75
CA LEU A 212 11.96 -13.46 9.81
C LEU A 212 12.70 -14.80 9.66
N GLY A 213 13.00 -15.49 10.77
CA GLY A 213 13.66 -16.79 10.73
C GLY A 213 12.84 -17.90 10.05
N ALA A 214 11.53 -17.93 10.31
CA ALA A 214 10.61 -18.91 9.72
C ALA A 214 10.38 -18.63 8.23
N ILE A 215 10.19 -17.37 7.85
CA ILE A 215 10.07 -16.92 6.46
C ILE A 215 11.32 -17.33 5.68
N GLY A 216 12.52 -17.03 6.18
CA GLY A 216 13.74 -17.41 5.47
C GLY A 216 13.98 -18.92 5.42
N ALA A 217 13.48 -19.69 6.39
CA ALA A 217 13.54 -21.15 6.33
C ALA A 217 12.58 -21.69 5.24
N PHE A 218 11.35 -21.16 5.17
CA PHE A 218 10.41 -21.44 4.10
C PHE A 218 10.99 -21.10 2.73
N LEU A 219 11.52 -19.88 2.56
CA LEU A 219 12.13 -19.44 1.30
C LEU A 219 13.31 -20.33 0.90
N LYS A 220 14.15 -20.75 1.85
CA LYS A 220 15.26 -21.66 1.55
C LYS A 220 14.77 -23.05 1.09
N GLY A 221 13.63 -23.51 1.59
CA GLY A 221 12.97 -24.72 1.08
C GLY A 221 12.36 -24.50 -0.30
N ALA A 222 11.62 -23.41 -0.47
CA ALA A 222 10.93 -23.04 -1.71
C ALA A 222 11.90 -22.66 -2.86
N GLU A 223 13.12 -22.25 -2.56
CA GLU A 223 14.16 -21.93 -3.55
C GLU A 223 14.62 -23.12 -4.38
N GLN A 224 14.29 -24.35 -3.99
CA GLN A 224 14.40 -25.50 -4.87
C GLN A 224 13.53 -25.34 -6.14
N ASP A 225 12.56 -24.41 -6.13
CA ASP A 225 11.60 -24.14 -7.22
C ASP A 225 11.82 -22.79 -7.96
N ASN A 226 13.00 -22.16 -7.88
CA ASN A 226 13.39 -20.86 -8.51
C ASN A 226 12.79 -19.57 -7.89
N PRO A 227 13.56 -18.80 -7.09
CA PRO A 227 13.07 -17.60 -6.40
C PRO A 227 12.79 -16.39 -7.31
N ASN A 228 13.49 -16.26 -8.44
CA ASN A 228 13.39 -15.08 -9.32
C ASN A 228 12.18 -15.10 -10.29
N GLN A 229 11.35 -16.14 -10.21
CA GLN A 229 10.19 -16.30 -11.08
C GLN A 229 8.93 -15.65 -10.51
N TYR A 230 8.87 -15.46 -9.19
CA TYR A 230 7.66 -15.07 -8.49
C TYR A 230 7.77 -13.67 -7.88
N SER A 231 6.62 -13.05 -7.65
CA SER A 231 6.50 -11.89 -6.79
C SER A 231 5.52 -12.17 -5.68
N TRP A 232 5.59 -11.41 -4.60
CA TRP A 232 4.78 -11.66 -3.42
C TRP A 232 4.04 -10.40 -3.01
N GLY A 233 2.77 -10.55 -2.61
CA GLY A 233 1.94 -9.48 -2.08
C GLY A 233 1.41 -9.86 -0.70
N GLU A 234 1.22 -8.87 0.17
CA GLU A 234 0.53 -9.08 1.45
C GLU A 234 -0.97 -9.27 1.21
N ASN A 235 -1.52 -10.36 1.74
CA ASN A 235 -2.96 -10.61 1.70
C ASN A 235 -3.61 -10.04 2.97
N TYR A 236 -4.25 -8.88 2.83
CA TYR A 236 -4.92 -8.19 3.93
C TYR A 236 -6.12 -8.93 4.54
N ALA A 237 -6.75 -9.86 3.80
CA ALA A 237 -7.87 -10.63 4.32
C ALA A 237 -7.38 -11.67 5.35
N GLY A 238 -6.29 -12.34 5.02
CA GLY A 238 -5.60 -13.31 5.87
C GLY A 238 -4.78 -12.70 6.99
N SER A 239 -4.14 -11.56 6.73
CA SER A 239 -3.17 -10.99 7.66
C SER A 239 -3.81 -10.41 8.93
N SER A 240 -3.13 -10.55 10.06
CA SER A 240 -3.42 -9.80 11.29
C SER A 240 -2.54 -8.56 11.31
N GLY A 241 -3.10 -7.42 11.68
CA GLY A 241 -2.33 -6.18 11.70
C GLY A 241 -1.45 -6.02 12.93
N LEU A 242 -0.55 -5.03 12.86
CA LEU A 242 0.15 -4.45 13.99
C LEU A 242 -0.84 -3.98 15.04
N MET A 243 -0.86 -4.65 16.18
CA MET A 243 -1.76 -4.31 17.28
C MET A 243 -1.14 -3.21 18.14
N SER A 244 -1.88 -2.11 18.31
CA SER A 244 -1.66 -1.21 19.45
C SER A 244 -2.20 -1.88 20.70
N THR A 245 -1.37 -2.13 21.70
CA THR A 245 -1.87 -2.54 23.02
C THR A 245 -2.54 -1.34 23.71
N SER A 246 -3.75 -0.96 23.27
CA SER A 246 -4.59 -0.03 24.02
C SER A 246 -5.31 -0.80 25.14
N PRO A 247 -5.43 -0.26 26.37
CA PRO A 247 -5.61 -1.08 27.58
C PRO A 247 -7.06 -1.49 27.89
N GLU A 248 -8.05 -1.15 27.06
CA GLU A 248 -9.46 -1.20 27.49
C GLU A 248 -10.22 -2.51 27.20
N LEU A 249 -9.67 -3.43 26.41
CA LEU A 249 -10.30 -4.73 26.19
C LEU A 249 -9.82 -5.74 27.23
N GLY A 250 -10.64 -5.88 28.28
CA GLY A 250 -10.41 -6.78 29.40
C GLY A 250 -10.13 -8.24 28.99
N PRO A 251 -9.51 -9.04 29.87
CA PRO A 251 -9.00 -10.38 29.54
C PRO A 251 -10.08 -11.43 29.20
N ALA A 252 -11.37 -11.08 29.35
CA ALA A 252 -12.48 -12.03 29.36
C ALA A 252 -12.87 -12.59 27.97
N GLN A 253 -12.38 -12.01 26.86
CA GLN A 253 -12.59 -12.58 25.51
C GLN A 253 -11.38 -13.36 24.97
N ARG A 254 -10.31 -13.54 25.76
CA ARG A 254 -9.19 -14.41 25.36
C ARG A 254 -9.52 -15.89 25.62
N ALA A 255 -10.58 -16.39 24.98
CA ALA A 255 -10.85 -17.82 24.92
C ALA A 255 -9.87 -18.46 23.94
N ARG A 256 -8.82 -19.13 24.46
CA ARG A 256 -7.99 -20.18 23.83
C ARG A 256 -7.88 -20.18 22.28
N SER A 257 -7.64 -19.03 21.66
CA SER A 257 -7.22 -18.95 20.27
C SER A 257 -5.74 -18.58 20.28
N GLY A 258 -4.88 -19.50 19.85
CA GLY A 258 -3.47 -19.23 19.61
C GLY A 258 -3.29 -18.35 18.38
N THR A 259 -3.76 -17.11 18.44
CA THR A 259 -3.60 -16.11 17.37
C THR A 259 -2.20 -15.51 17.48
N PHE A 260 -1.24 -16.22 16.90
CA PHE A 260 0.00 -15.63 16.42
C PHE A 260 -0.36 -14.49 15.45
N ASP A 261 0.45 -13.43 15.37
CA ASP A 261 0.27 -12.44 14.30
C ASP A 261 0.42 -13.19 12.96
N LEU A 262 -0.67 -13.36 12.22
CA LEU A 262 -0.70 -14.10 10.98
C LEU A 262 -0.25 -13.15 9.86
N LEU A 263 0.86 -13.49 9.21
CA LEU A 263 1.22 -12.90 7.92
C LEU A 263 0.76 -13.88 6.84
N GLU A 264 -0.16 -13.44 5.99
CA GLU A 264 -0.57 -14.18 4.80
C GLU A 264 -0.02 -13.47 3.56
N MET A 265 0.62 -14.24 2.67
CA MET A 265 1.24 -13.70 1.47
C MET A 265 0.78 -14.48 0.26
N ASP A 266 0.35 -13.76 -0.75
CA ASP A 266 -0.01 -14.35 -2.04
C ASP A 266 1.23 -14.43 -2.92
N ARG A 267 1.51 -15.64 -3.42
CA ARG A 267 2.52 -15.86 -4.46
C ARG A 267 1.91 -15.52 -5.82
N LEU A 268 2.40 -14.45 -6.42
CA LEU A 268 2.07 -14.10 -7.79
C LEU A 268 2.93 -14.96 -8.72
N GLU A 269 2.30 -15.60 -9.71
CA GLU A 269 2.94 -16.51 -10.67
C GLU A 269 3.96 -15.82 -11.60
N ARG A 270 4.11 -14.50 -11.47
CA ARG A 270 4.83 -13.63 -12.39
C ARG A 270 5.70 -12.64 -11.64
N PRO A 271 6.87 -12.28 -12.19
CA PRO A 271 7.70 -11.23 -11.61
C PRO A 271 7.10 -9.86 -11.94
N LEU A 272 6.92 -9.05 -10.90
CA LEU A 272 6.54 -7.64 -10.98
C LEU A 272 7.79 -6.76 -10.87
N VAL A 273 7.84 -5.70 -11.67
CA VAL A 273 8.96 -4.76 -11.78
C VAL A 273 8.45 -3.33 -11.95
N ASN A 274 9.34 -2.36 -11.71
CA ASN A 274 9.04 -0.95 -11.94
C ASN A 274 8.74 -0.67 -13.42
N LEU A 275 7.83 0.28 -13.67
CA LEU A 275 7.68 0.90 -14.98
C LEU A 275 9.02 1.57 -15.36
N PRO A 276 9.60 1.24 -16.52
CA PRO A 276 10.92 1.77 -16.93
C PRO A 276 10.90 3.28 -17.19
N LEU A 277 9.72 3.88 -17.32
CA LEU A 277 9.50 5.30 -17.56
C LEU A 277 9.34 6.11 -16.27
N LEU A 278 9.37 5.48 -15.08
CA LEU A 278 9.42 6.23 -13.81
C LEU A 278 10.70 7.09 -13.74
N LEU A 279 10.55 8.36 -13.35
CA LEU A 279 11.67 9.28 -13.24
C LEU A 279 12.66 8.81 -12.16
N ASP A 280 12.15 8.60 -10.95
CA ASP A 280 12.88 8.13 -9.78
C ASP A 280 12.09 7.03 -9.06
N PRO A 281 12.27 5.74 -9.41
CA PRO A 281 11.57 4.63 -8.78
C PRO A 281 11.73 4.54 -7.24
N PRO A 282 12.92 4.77 -6.63
CA PRO A 282 13.07 4.81 -5.17
C PRO A 282 12.18 5.83 -4.44
N SER A 283 11.94 7.01 -5.03
CA SER A 283 11.13 8.07 -4.41
C SER A 283 9.64 7.99 -4.77
N TYR A 284 9.28 7.06 -5.66
CA TYR A 284 7.92 6.96 -6.16
C TYR A 284 6.99 6.39 -5.08
N VAL A 285 5.93 7.14 -4.79
CA VAL A 285 4.83 6.73 -3.90
C VAL A 285 3.57 6.63 -4.76
N PRO A 286 2.95 5.44 -4.87
CA PRO A 286 1.74 5.29 -5.68
C PRO A 286 0.59 6.09 -5.11
N ASP A 287 0.36 6.03 -3.80
CA ASP A 287 -0.82 6.57 -3.14
C ASP A 287 -0.76 8.11 -2.95
N THR A 288 -1.84 8.80 -3.31
CA THR A 288 -1.92 10.27 -3.22
C THR A 288 -2.23 10.78 -1.81
N VAL A 289 -2.94 9.99 -0.99
CA VAL A 289 -3.38 10.38 0.35
C VAL A 289 -3.06 9.29 1.35
N ASP A 290 -2.33 9.66 2.41
CA ASP A 290 -2.11 8.85 3.59
C ASP A 290 -3.27 9.04 4.58
N LEU A 291 -4.09 8.01 4.76
CA LEU A 291 -5.22 8.02 5.70
C LEU A 291 -4.77 7.73 7.14
N THR A 292 -3.52 7.34 7.37
CA THR A 292 -2.92 7.25 8.71
C THR A 292 -2.78 8.65 9.31
N ASP A 293 -2.34 9.59 8.48
CA ASP A 293 -2.06 10.97 8.89
C ASP A 293 -3.30 11.86 8.82
N ASP A 294 -4.25 11.52 7.93
CA ASP A 294 -5.46 12.29 7.77
C ASP A 294 -6.69 11.66 8.43
N ALA A 295 -6.94 12.06 9.68
CA ALA A 295 -8.07 11.54 10.46
C ALA A 295 -9.45 11.85 9.84
N LEU A 296 -9.61 13.00 9.18
CA LEU A 296 -10.89 13.39 8.56
C LEU A 296 -11.16 12.54 7.31
N ALA A 297 -10.15 12.39 6.44
CA ALA A 297 -10.20 11.51 5.28
C ALA A 297 -10.44 10.07 5.69
N ARG A 298 -9.71 9.58 6.70
CA ARG A 298 -9.86 8.23 7.23
C ARG A 298 -11.29 7.94 7.66
N LYS A 299 -11.87 8.82 8.48
CA LYS A 299 -13.26 8.67 8.94
C LYS A 299 -14.22 8.62 7.76
N TYR A 300 -14.06 9.54 6.81
CA TYR A 300 -14.90 9.60 5.62
C TYR A 300 -14.83 8.31 4.78
N TRP A 301 -13.63 7.88 4.41
CA TRP A 301 -13.45 6.69 3.58
C TRP A 301 -13.95 5.43 4.26
N LEU A 302 -13.60 5.19 5.52
CA LEU A 302 -14.07 4.02 6.26
C LEU A 302 -15.62 3.97 6.31
N THR A 303 -16.28 5.11 6.54
CA THR A 303 -17.74 5.18 6.47
C THR A 303 -18.27 4.88 5.07
N CYS A 304 -17.65 5.40 4.00
CA CYS A 304 -18.06 5.09 2.63
C CYS A 304 -17.98 3.58 2.32
N PHE A 305 -16.91 2.91 2.75
CA PHE A 305 -16.74 1.47 2.54
C PHE A 305 -17.72 0.63 3.37
N GLU A 306 -18.07 1.07 4.58
CA GLU A 306 -19.12 0.45 5.40
C GLU A 306 -20.49 0.57 4.74
N GLU A 307 -20.86 1.75 4.26
CA GLU A 307 -22.15 1.98 3.61
C GLU A 307 -22.28 1.25 2.26
N ALA A 308 -21.19 1.07 1.53
CA ALA A 308 -21.18 0.34 0.26
C ALA A 308 -21.23 -1.19 0.43
N LEU A 309 -21.01 -1.71 1.64
CA LEU A 309 -20.83 -3.14 1.90
C LEU A 309 -22.04 -3.98 1.47
N ASP A 310 -23.25 -3.53 1.78
CA ASP A 310 -24.48 -4.28 1.44
C ASP A 310 -24.67 -4.39 -0.08
N GLY A 311 -24.30 -3.34 -0.83
CA GLY A 311 -24.31 -3.37 -2.29
C GLY A 311 -23.32 -4.39 -2.86
N VAL A 312 -22.13 -4.48 -2.28
CA VAL A 312 -21.11 -5.47 -2.68
C VAL A 312 -21.59 -6.90 -2.38
N VAL A 313 -22.18 -7.14 -1.19
CA VAL A 313 -22.76 -8.43 -0.81
C VAL A 313 -23.84 -8.87 -1.80
N LYS A 314 -24.76 -7.96 -2.15
CA LYS A 314 -25.83 -8.21 -3.13
C LYS A 314 -25.27 -8.63 -4.49
N ARG A 315 -24.19 -7.97 -4.96
CA ARG A 315 -23.53 -8.30 -6.23
C ARG A 315 -22.79 -9.65 -6.16
N ALA A 316 -22.10 -9.92 -5.07
CA ALA A 316 -21.45 -11.21 -4.84
C ALA A 316 -22.45 -12.36 -4.97
N VAL A 317 -23.61 -12.28 -4.30
CA VAL A 317 -24.68 -13.28 -4.43
C VAL A 317 -25.22 -13.37 -5.86
N ALA A 318 -25.51 -12.24 -6.51
CA ALA A 318 -26.04 -12.20 -7.87
C ALA A 318 -25.08 -12.78 -8.94
N SER A 319 -23.77 -12.74 -8.66
CA SER A 319 -22.75 -13.30 -9.55
C SER A 319 -22.86 -14.83 -9.68
N GLN A 320 -23.33 -15.53 -8.63
CA GLN A 320 -23.39 -16.99 -8.56
C GLN A 320 -24.80 -17.50 -8.17
N PRO A 321 -25.82 -17.32 -9.04
CA PRO A 321 -27.21 -17.65 -8.72
C PRO A 321 -27.45 -19.16 -8.57
N ASP A 322 -26.60 -19.97 -9.17
CA ASP A 322 -26.70 -21.44 -9.15
C ASP A 322 -26.01 -22.06 -7.92
N SER A 323 -25.30 -21.25 -7.11
CA SER A 323 -24.63 -21.71 -5.88
C SER A 323 -25.56 -21.59 -4.68
N VAL A 324 -25.85 -22.73 -4.06
CA VAL A 324 -26.80 -22.83 -2.93
C VAL A 324 -26.24 -22.15 -1.65
N ASP A 325 -24.93 -22.11 -1.53
CA ASP A 325 -24.18 -21.56 -0.39
C ASP A 325 -23.73 -20.10 -0.59
N ALA A 326 -24.04 -19.47 -1.75
CA ALA A 326 -23.61 -18.11 -2.07
C ALA A 326 -24.06 -17.08 -1.01
N ALA A 327 -25.30 -17.17 -0.53
CA ALA A 327 -25.81 -16.26 0.49
C ALA A 327 -25.06 -16.42 1.83
N GLU A 328 -24.73 -17.65 2.22
CA GLU A 328 -23.98 -17.92 3.46
C GLU A 328 -22.54 -17.42 3.37
N ARG A 329 -21.85 -17.66 2.25
CA ARG A 329 -20.50 -17.16 2.00
C ARG A 329 -20.47 -15.63 1.97
N ALA A 330 -21.46 -14.99 1.35
CA ALA A 330 -21.54 -13.54 1.27
C ALA A 330 -21.75 -12.90 2.66
N GLU A 331 -22.50 -13.55 3.56
CA GLU A 331 -22.65 -13.09 4.95
C GLU A 331 -21.35 -13.24 5.76
N LYS A 332 -20.62 -14.34 5.56
CA LYS A 332 -19.28 -14.52 6.16
C LYS A 332 -18.29 -13.45 5.66
N PHE A 333 -18.31 -13.14 4.37
CA PHE A 333 -17.59 -12.02 3.79
C PHE A 333 -17.95 -10.70 4.46
N ARG A 334 -19.25 -10.40 4.58
CA ARG A 334 -19.77 -9.17 5.20
C ARG A 334 -19.20 -9.00 6.62
N GLN A 335 -19.30 -10.04 7.43
CA GLN A 335 -18.82 -10.02 8.81
C GLN A 335 -17.29 -9.84 8.88
N LYS A 336 -16.53 -10.58 8.07
CA LYS A 336 -15.06 -10.49 8.06
C LYS A 336 -14.58 -9.12 7.63
N TYR A 337 -15.09 -8.60 6.52
CA TYR A 337 -14.69 -7.30 5.99
C TYR A 337 -15.08 -6.16 6.94
N TRP A 338 -16.29 -6.19 7.51
CA TRP A 338 -16.72 -5.19 8.50
C TRP A 338 -15.81 -5.17 9.73
N ASN A 339 -15.43 -6.34 10.26
CA ASN A 339 -14.49 -6.43 11.39
C ASN A 339 -13.11 -5.82 11.04
N LYS A 340 -12.64 -5.99 9.80
CA LYS A 340 -11.40 -5.36 9.33
C LYS A 340 -11.51 -3.84 9.26
N LEU A 341 -12.63 -3.30 8.76
CA LEU A 341 -12.87 -1.86 8.76
C LEU A 341 -12.90 -1.29 10.19
N GLN A 342 -13.51 -1.99 11.15
CA GLN A 342 -13.48 -1.58 12.56
C GLN A 342 -12.06 -1.60 13.14
N THR A 343 -11.27 -2.60 12.78
CA THR A 343 -9.85 -2.68 13.19
C THR A 343 -9.07 -1.47 12.66
N LEU A 344 -9.20 -1.16 11.36
CA LEU A 344 -8.53 -0.02 10.72
C LEU A 344 -9.00 1.34 11.26
N ARG A 345 -10.24 1.41 11.74
CA ARG A 345 -10.76 2.62 12.41
C ARG A 345 -10.04 2.89 13.73
N GLN A 346 -9.77 1.85 14.49
CA GLN A 346 -9.09 1.94 15.79
C GLN A 346 -7.56 1.98 15.64
N GLN A 347 -7.03 1.29 14.63
CA GLN A 347 -5.61 1.08 14.39
C GLN A 347 -5.33 1.26 12.88
N PRO A 348 -5.21 2.51 12.40
CA PRO A 348 -4.98 2.76 10.98
C PRO A 348 -3.66 2.19 10.46
N PHE A 349 -2.65 2.09 11.31
CA PHE A 349 -1.32 1.56 10.98
C PHE A 349 -1.23 0.02 11.00
N ALA A 350 -2.34 -0.68 11.23
CA ALA A 350 -2.37 -2.12 11.40
C ALA A 350 -1.69 -2.87 10.23
N TYR A 351 -1.82 -2.38 9.00
CA TYR A 351 -1.30 -3.03 7.80
C TYR A 351 -0.25 -2.17 7.06
N GLY A 352 0.50 -1.35 7.78
CA GLY A 352 1.31 -0.29 7.20
C GLY A 352 0.51 1.00 7.05
N THR A 353 0.89 1.83 6.08
CA THR A 353 0.14 3.04 5.75
C THR A 353 -1.26 2.70 5.24
N LEU A 354 -2.30 3.25 5.89
CA LEU A 354 -3.68 3.13 5.42
C LEU A 354 -3.91 4.05 4.21
N THR A 355 -4.38 3.49 3.09
CA THR A 355 -4.72 4.26 1.90
C THR A 355 -6.07 3.83 1.33
N VAL A 356 -6.59 4.59 0.37
CA VAL A 356 -7.81 4.17 -0.36
C VAL A 356 -7.54 2.86 -1.12
N ARG A 357 -6.34 2.70 -1.69
CA ARG A 357 -5.92 1.46 -2.35
C ARG A 357 -5.91 0.28 -1.38
N SER A 358 -5.32 0.42 -0.19
CA SER A 358 -5.29 -0.70 0.77
C SER A 358 -6.70 -1.12 1.23
N LEU A 359 -7.65 -0.18 1.32
CA LEU A 359 -9.07 -0.49 1.59
C LEU A 359 -9.72 -1.25 0.43
N LEU A 360 -9.47 -0.84 -0.81
CA LEU A 360 -9.96 -1.52 -2.01
C LEU A 360 -9.36 -2.93 -2.12
N ASP A 361 -8.04 -3.07 -1.96
CA ASP A 361 -7.34 -4.36 -2.00
C ASP A 361 -7.85 -5.29 -0.89
N THR A 362 -8.10 -4.79 0.32
CA THR A 362 -8.68 -5.57 1.43
C THR A 362 -10.05 -6.14 1.06
N ARG A 363 -10.89 -5.36 0.36
CA ARG A 363 -12.20 -5.82 -0.11
C ARG A 363 -12.05 -6.96 -1.12
N GLU A 364 -11.21 -6.78 -2.14
CA GLU A 364 -10.99 -7.79 -3.18
C GLU A 364 -10.42 -9.09 -2.58
N HIS A 365 -9.45 -8.99 -1.66
CA HIS A 365 -8.90 -10.16 -0.97
C HIS A 365 -9.96 -10.90 -0.15
N CYS A 366 -10.82 -10.17 0.59
CA CYS A 366 -11.92 -10.78 1.34
C CYS A 366 -12.93 -11.46 0.40
N LEU A 367 -13.27 -10.85 -0.75
CA LEU A 367 -14.16 -11.47 -1.74
C LEU A 367 -13.57 -12.78 -2.30
N ASN A 368 -12.28 -12.77 -2.65
CA ASN A 368 -11.56 -13.94 -3.16
C ASN A 368 -11.54 -15.09 -2.15
N GLU A 369 -11.26 -14.81 -0.88
CA GLU A 369 -11.25 -15.83 0.19
C GLU A 369 -12.61 -16.53 0.33
N PHE A 370 -13.71 -15.79 0.20
CA PHE A 370 -15.06 -16.35 0.21
C PHE A 370 -15.53 -16.81 -1.18
N SER A 371 -14.63 -17.05 -2.12
CA SER A 371 -14.90 -17.62 -3.45
C SER A 371 -15.82 -16.76 -4.32
N PHE A 372 -15.65 -15.43 -4.27
CA PHE A 372 -16.28 -14.47 -5.18
C PHE A 372 -15.22 -13.72 -6.01
N PRO A 373 -14.57 -14.39 -6.98
CA PRO A 373 -13.43 -13.80 -7.70
C PRO A 373 -13.79 -12.70 -8.71
N ASP A 374 -15.05 -12.68 -9.20
CA ASP A 374 -15.53 -11.60 -10.06
C ASP A 374 -17.04 -11.37 -9.86
N PRO A 375 -17.42 -10.59 -8.83
CA PRO A 375 -18.82 -10.22 -8.57
C PRO A 375 -19.47 -9.42 -9.71
N TYR A 376 -18.66 -8.82 -10.60
CA TYR A 376 -19.09 -7.87 -11.63
C TYR A 376 -19.13 -8.46 -13.03
N SER A 377 -18.61 -9.68 -13.23
CA SER A 377 -18.55 -10.41 -14.51
C SER A 377 -19.81 -10.26 -15.38
N LYS A 378 -21.01 -10.53 -14.83
CA LYS A 378 -22.28 -10.42 -15.56
C LYS A 378 -22.63 -8.98 -15.95
N VAL A 379 -22.32 -8.03 -15.08
CA VAL A 379 -22.53 -6.59 -15.34
C VAL A 379 -21.61 -6.16 -16.47
N LYS A 380 -20.31 -6.49 -16.39
CA LYS A 380 -19.33 -6.23 -17.45
C LYS A 380 -19.76 -6.79 -18.80
N GLN A 381 -20.23 -8.05 -18.83
CA GLN A 381 -20.71 -8.67 -20.07
C GLN A 381 -21.91 -7.94 -20.69
N ARG A 382 -22.89 -7.55 -19.85
CA ARG A 382 -24.07 -6.79 -20.29
C ARG A 382 -23.67 -5.42 -20.84
N GLU A 383 -22.85 -4.67 -20.10
CA GLU A 383 -22.39 -3.34 -20.49
C GLU A 383 -21.53 -3.38 -21.77
N ASN A 384 -20.62 -4.35 -21.89
CA ASN A 384 -19.86 -4.60 -23.11
C ASN A 384 -20.79 -4.83 -24.31
N GLY A 385 -21.83 -5.66 -24.14
CA GLY A 385 -22.81 -5.92 -25.20
C GLY A 385 -23.60 -4.67 -25.63
N VAL A 386 -23.95 -3.79 -24.68
CA VAL A 386 -24.61 -2.52 -24.98
C VAL A 386 -23.66 -1.57 -25.72
N ALA A 387 -22.45 -1.38 -25.19
CA ALA A 387 -21.47 -0.46 -25.73
C ALA A 387 -21.03 -0.86 -27.15
N LEU A 388 -20.80 -2.14 -27.42
CA LEU A 388 -20.46 -2.64 -28.76
C LEU A 388 -21.52 -2.32 -29.81
N ARG A 389 -22.81 -2.34 -29.45
CA ARG A 389 -23.90 -1.97 -30.39
C ARG A 389 -23.87 -0.48 -30.74
N CYS A 390 -23.45 0.37 -29.81
CA CYS A 390 -23.36 1.82 -30.00
C CYS A 390 -22.08 2.26 -30.72
N PHE A 391 -21.02 1.44 -30.65
CA PHE A 391 -19.69 1.79 -31.13
C PHE A 391 -19.64 2.31 -32.58
N PRO A 392 -20.24 1.66 -33.59
CA PRO A 392 -20.21 2.16 -34.97
C PRO A 392 -20.89 3.54 -35.13
N GLY A 393 -21.93 3.80 -34.33
CA GLY A 393 -22.61 5.09 -34.31
C GLY A 393 -21.70 6.19 -33.77
N VAL A 394 -20.99 5.92 -32.67
CA VAL A 394 -20.05 6.88 -32.05
C VAL A 394 -18.89 7.19 -32.99
N VAL A 395 -18.28 6.19 -33.62
CA VAL A 395 -17.18 6.39 -34.58
C VAL A 395 -17.61 7.24 -35.77
N ARG A 396 -18.77 6.96 -36.38
CA ARG A 396 -19.29 7.78 -37.49
C ARG A 396 -19.53 9.24 -37.10
N SER A 397 -20.07 9.47 -35.90
CA SER A 397 -20.27 10.82 -35.38
C SER A 397 -18.95 11.55 -35.15
N LEU A 398 -17.91 10.86 -34.68
CA LEU A 398 -16.57 11.44 -34.50
C LEU A 398 -15.90 11.76 -35.84
N ASP A 399 -16.00 10.87 -36.82
CA ASP A 399 -15.42 11.06 -38.15
C ASP A 399 -16.07 12.21 -38.93
N ALA A 400 -17.33 12.54 -38.62
CA ALA A 400 -18.03 13.67 -39.21
C ALA A 400 -17.57 15.05 -38.67
N LEU A 401 -16.83 15.08 -37.55
CA LEU A 401 -16.38 16.33 -36.92
C LEU A 401 -15.07 16.85 -37.53
N GLY A 402 -14.92 18.18 -37.49
CA GLY A 402 -13.65 18.84 -37.77
C GLY A 402 -12.57 18.38 -36.78
N TRP A 403 -11.29 18.49 -37.17
CA TRP A 403 -10.19 17.89 -36.39
C TRP A 403 -10.14 18.39 -34.93
N GLU A 404 -10.22 19.70 -34.69
CA GLU A 404 -10.18 20.26 -33.32
C GLU A 404 -11.40 19.83 -32.48
N GLU A 405 -12.60 19.88 -33.07
CA GLU A 405 -13.85 19.44 -32.41
C GLU A 405 -13.80 17.95 -32.06
N ARG A 406 -13.25 17.13 -32.97
CA ARG A 406 -13.05 15.70 -32.77
C ARG A 406 -12.12 15.42 -31.60
N GLN A 407 -11.00 16.14 -31.48
CA GLN A 407 -10.09 15.95 -30.33
C GLN A 407 -10.80 16.22 -29.00
N LEU A 408 -11.63 17.26 -28.93
CA LEU A 408 -12.40 17.54 -27.71
C LEU A 408 -13.47 16.47 -27.45
N ALA A 409 -14.16 16.02 -28.50
CA ALA A 409 -15.18 14.98 -28.41
C ALA A 409 -14.60 13.64 -27.95
N LEU A 410 -13.40 13.27 -28.41
CA LEU A 410 -12.67 12.07 -27.96
C LEU A 410 -12.32 12.14 -26.48
N VAL A 411 -11.76 13.27 -26.03
CA VAL A 411 -11.44 13.49 -24.61
C VAL A 411 -12.70 13.45 -23.75
N LYS A 412 -13.78 14.12 -24.17
CA LYS A 412 -15.08 14.06 -23.47
C LYS A 412 -15.66 12.65 -23.47
N GLY A 413 -15.46 11.88 -24.54
CA GLY A 413 -15.89 10.49 -24.62
C GLY A 413 -15.16 9.60 -23.61
N LEU A 414 -13.84 9.76 -23.49
CA LEU A 414 -13.01 9.06 -22.53
C LEU A 414 -13.41 9.40 -21.09
N LEU A 415 -13.59 10.69 -20.78
CA LEU A 415 -14.07 11.13 -19.46
C LEU A 415 -15.50 10.66 -19.14
N ALA A 416 -16.41 10.71 -20.12
CA ALA A 416 -17.79 10.25 -19.94
C ALA A 416 -17.87 8.73 -19.76
N GLY A 417 -16.99 7.99 -20.44
CA GLY A 417 -16.80 6.56 -20.23
C GLY A 417 -16.45 6.23 -18.78
N ASN A 418 -15.47 6.96 -18.24
CA ASN A 418 -15.04 6.79 -16.86
C ASN A 418 -16.16 7.03 -15.83
N VAL A 419 -17.24 7.75 -16.15
CA VAL A 419 -18.36 7.95 -15.21
C VAL A 419 -19.00 6.63 -14.80
N PHE A 420 -18.95 5.59 -15.65
CA PHE A 420 -19.55 4.27 -15.39
C PHE A 420 -18.66 3.39 -14.49
N ASP A 421 -18.59 3.78 -13.23
CA ASP A 421 -17.77 3.14 -12.19
C ASP A 421 -18.64 2.67 -11.03
N TRP A 422 -18.66 1.36 -10.83
CA TRP A 422 -19.47 0.70 -9.81
C TRP A 422 -18.86 0.73 -8.41
N GLY A 423 -17.60 1.17 -8.29
CA GLY A 423 -16.90 1.41 -7.03
C GLY A 423 -17.26 2.75 -6.37
N ALA A 424 -17.83 3.70 -7.13
CA ALA A 424 -18.27 4.99 -6.61
C ALA A 424 -19.75 4.99 -6.22
N LYS A 425 -20.06 5.28 -4.94
CA LYS A 425 -21.43 5.28 -4.41
C LYS A 425 -22.40 6.14 -5.23
N ALA A 426 -22.03 7.39 -5.50
CA ALA A 426 -22.88 8.34 -6.22
C ALA A 426 -23.24 7.88 -7.65
N VAL A 427 -22.34 7.13 -8.29
CA VAL A 427 -22.59 6.57 -9.63
C VAL A 427 -23.39 5.29 -9.54
N SER A 428 -23.01 4.40 -8.62
CA SER A 428 -23.71 3.14 -8.37
C SER A 428 -25.21 3.37 -8.12
N ASP A 429 -25.57 4.37 -7.30
CA ASP A 429 -26.98 4.71 -7.02
C ASP A 429 -27.73 5.14 -8.29
N VAL A 430 -27.07 5.90 -9.17
CA VAL A 430 -27.65 6.33 -10.46
C VAL A 430 -27.81 5.14 -11.40
N LEU A 431 -26.82 4.27 -11.51
CA LEU A 431 -26.88 3.09 -12.38
C LEU A 431 -27.92 2.06 -11.91
N GLU A 432 -28.19 1.98 -10.61
CA GLU A 432 -29.24 1.12 -10.06
C GLU A 432 -30.65 1.71 -10.19
N SER A 433 -30.78 3.04 -10.08
CA SER A 433 -32.08 3.72 -10.08
C SER A 433 -32.59 4.14 -11.46
N ASP A 434 -31.69 4.42 -12.41
CA ASP A 434 -32.05 4.89 -13.75
C ASP A 434 -31.55 3.96 -14.86
N PRO A 435 -32.41 3.08 -15.40
CA PRO A 435 -32.08 2.21 -16.53
C PRO A 435 -31.78 2.95 -17.84
N HIS A 436 -32.14 4.23 -17.95
CA HIS A 436 -31.95 5.06 -19.15
C HIS A 436 -30.65 5.87 -19.09
N PHE A 437 -29.94 5.87 -17.94
CA PHE A 437 -28.66 6.56 -17.82
C PHE A 437 -27.66 5.98 -18.84
N GLY A 438 -27.29 6.80 -19.81
CA GLY A 438 -26.51 6.39 -20.97
C GLY A 438 -25.34 7.33 -21.26
N PHE A 439 -24.54 6.97 -22.26
CA PHE A 439 -23.30 7.66 -22.61
C PHE A 439 -23.47 9.17 -22.86
N GLU A 440 -24.55 9.58 -23.52
CA GLU A 440 -24.82 11.01 -23.79
C GLU A 440 -25.23 11.77 -22.53
N GLU A 441 -25.92 11.14 -21.59
CA GLU A 441 -26.25 11.77 -20.31
C GLU A 441 -25.01 11.93 -19.44
N ALA A 442 -24.13 10.92 -19.43
CA ALA A 442 -22.83 11.00 -18.76
C ALA A 442 -22.01 12.19 -19.28
N LYS A 443 -21.95 12.41 -20.60
CA LYS A 443 -21.30 13.60 -21.19
C LYS A 443 -21.90 14.92 -20.71
N ARG A 444 -23.22 14.98 -20.51
CA ARG A 444 -23.92 16.20 -20.03
C ARG A 444 -23.68 16.48 -18.55
N LYS A 445 -23.38 15.45 -17.75
CA LYS A 445 -23.06 15.61 -16.32
C LYS A 445 -21.61 16.03 -16.07
N LEU A 446 -20.73 15.92 -17.07
CA LEU A 446 -19.35 16.38 -16.95
C LEU A 446 -19.29 17.89 -16.72
N GLN A 447 -18.36 18.32 -15.87
CA GLN A 447 -18.01 19.72 -15.69
C GLN A 447 -17.72 20.39 -17.05
N GLU A 448 -18.34 21.54 -17.31
CA GLU A 448 -17.96 22.39 -18.43
C GLU A 448 -16.56 22.99 -18.19
N ARG A 449 -15.86 23.33 -19.27
CA ARG A 449 -14.54 23.94 -19.14
C ARG A 449 -14.67 25.38 -18.60
N PRO A 450 -13.75 25.87 -17.76
CA PRO A 450 -12.50 25.21 -17.35
C PRO A 450 -12.73 24.05 -16.38
N TRP A 451 -12.07 22.93 -16.67
CA TRP A 451 -12.06 21.77 -15.77
C TRP A 451 -11.25 22.05 -14.50
N LEU A 452 -11.49 21.28 -13.44
CA LEU A 452 -10.76 21.39 -12.18
C LEU A 452 -9.25 21.34 -12.37
N VAL A 453 -8.78 20.43 -13.21
CA VAL A 453 -7.44 20.48 -13.80
C VAL A 453 -7.60 20.47 -15.32
N ASP A 454 -7.33 21.59 -15.98
CA ASP A 454 -7.53 21.77 -17.42
C ASP A 454 -6.22 21.99 -18.15
N SER A 455 -5.56 20.90 -18.54
CA SER A 455 -4.39 20.95 -19.42
C SER A 455 -4.75 20.70 -20.90
N TYR A 456 -6.04 20.75 -21.26
CA TYR A 456 -6.50 20.35 -22.59
C TYR A 456 -5.92 21.24 -23.69
N SER A 457 -5.86 22.55 -23.47
CA SER A 457 -5.32 23.47 -24.48
C SER A 457 -3.85 23.17 -24.80
N ARG A 458 -3.06 22.77 -23.78
CA ARG A 458 -1.65 22.36 -23.95
C ARG A 458 -1.55 21.03 -24.69
N TRP A 459 -2.41 20.07 -24.36
CA TRP A 459 -2.51 18.79 -25.05
C TRP A 459 -2.90 18.95 -26.53
N LEU A 460 -3.91 19.77 -26.82
CA LEU A 460 -4.34 20.07 -28.19
C LEU A 460 -3.20 20.68 -29.00
N GLN A 461 -2.43 21.59 -28.40
CA GLN A 461 -1.25 22.15 -29.05
C GLN A 461 -0.16 21.09 -29.29
N ARG A 462 0.09 20.18 -28.33
CA ARG A 462 1.01 19.05 -28.52
C ARG A 462 0.58 18.14 -29.67
N LEU A 463 -0.72 17.90 -29.79
CA LEU A 463 -1.31 17.09 -30.86
C LEU A 463 -1.16 17.73 -32.25
N LYS A 464 -0.93 19.04 -32.37
CA LYS A 464 -0.59 19.64 -33.69
C LYS A 464 0.83 19.30 -34.14
N GLY A 465 1.69 18.84 -33.24
CA GLY A 465 3.05 18.39 -33.52
C GLY A 465 3.11 16.95 -34.07
N PRO A 466 4.33 16.40 -34.21
CA PRO A 466 4.53 15.03 -34.71
C PRO A 466 3.82 14.00 -33.81
N PRO A 467 3.40 12.86 -34.37
CA PRO A 467 2.83 11.78 -33.57
C PRO A 467 3.86 11.24 -32.56
N HIS A 468 3.35 10.78 -31.42
CA HIS A 468 4.14 9.97 -30.49
C HIS A 468 4.52 8.65 -31.16
N LYS A 469 5.67 8.10 -30.79
CA LYS A 469 6.13 6.81 -31.28
C LYS A 469 5.23 5.70 -30.77
N CYS A 470 5.06 5.62 -29.45
CA CYS A 470 4.25 4.60 -28.82
C CYS A 470 3.59 5.12 -27.53
N ALA A 471 2.28 4.95 -27.43
CA ALA A 471 1.48 5.30 -26.26
C ALA A 471 1.18 4.06 -25.42
N LEU A 472 1.54 4.11 -24.13
CA LEU A 472 1.09 3.15 -23.13
C LEU A 472 -0.18 3.69 -22.46
N ILE A 473 -1.29 2.97 -22.54
CA ILE A 473 -2.58 3.37 -21.96
C ILE A 473 -2.99 2.36 -20.91
N PHE A 474 -3.17 2.80 -19.67
CA PHE A 474 -3.77 1.99 -18.61
C PHE A 474 -5.28 2.25 -18.56
N ALA A 475 -6.07 1.24 -18.92
CA ALA A 475 -7.54 1.31 -18.93
C ALA A 475 -8.14 1.02 -17.56
N ASP A 476 -9.28 1.67 -17.25
CA ASP A 476 -10.06 1.54 -16.02
C ASP A 476 -11.21 0.51 -16.21
N ASN A 477 -12.38 0.96 -16.66
CA ASN A 477 -13.61 0.16 -16.60
C ASN A 477 -13.92 -0.63 -17.88
N SER A 478 -14.68 -1.71 -17.73
CA SER A 478 -15.35 -2.38 -18.84
C SER A 478 -16.51 -1.53 -19.40
N GLY A 479 -17.13 -2.02 -20.47
CA GLY A 479 -18.37 -1.46 -20.99
C GLY A 479 -18.15 -0.17 -21.76
N ILE A 480 -18.92 0.86 -21.42
CA ILE A 480 -18.93 2.15 -22.11
C ILE A 480 -17.55 2.81 -22.05
N ASP A 481 -16.81 2.63 -20.95
CA ASP A 481 -15.50 3.23 -20.74
C ASP A 481 -14.48 2.76 -21.79
N ILE A 482 -14.08 1.49 -21.73
CA ILE A 482 -13.12 0.96 -22.69
C ILE A 482 -13.65 1.04 -24.13
N ILE A 483 -14.92 0.70 -24.40
CA ILE A 483 -15.43 0.57 -25.78
C ILE A 483 -15.77 1.91 -26.43
N LEU A 484 -16.43 2.83 -25.73
CA LEU A 484 -16.89 4.12 -26.31
C LEU A 484 -15.99 5.30 -25.93
N GLY A 485 -15.12 5.15 -24.93
CA GLY A 485 -14.12 6.13 -24.53
C GLY A 485 -12.73 5.78 -25.05
N VAL A 486 -12.14 4.69 -24.52
CA VAL A 486 -10.73 4.34 -24.78
C VAL A 486 -10.49 3.92 -26.23
N PHE A 487 -11.27 3.00 -26.81
CA PHE A 487 -11.03 2.53 -28.19
C PHE A 487 -11.13 3.64 -29.25
N PRO A 488 -12.09 4.58 -29.21
CA PRO A 488 -12.10 5.72 -30.12
C PRO A 488 -10.86 6.61 -29.97
N PHE A 489 -10.37 6.81 -28.74
CA PHE A 489 -9.13 7.55 -28.49
C PHE A 489 -7.90 6.80 -29.03
N VAL A 490 -7.82 5.48 -28.81
CA VAL A 490 -6.80 4.59 -29.38
C VAL A 490 -6.81 4.67 -30.91
N ARG A 491 -7.99 4.61 -31.53
CA ARG A 491 -8.17 4.73 -32.98
C ARG A 491 -7.61 6.04 -33.52
N GLU A 492 -7.84 7.17 -32.85
CA GLU A 492 -7.28 8.46 -33.27
C GLU A 492 -5.75 8.49 -33.17
N LEU A 493 -5.15 7.89 -32.13
CA LEU A 493 -3.69 7.75 -32.03
C LEU A 493 -3.12 6.88 -33.17
N LEU A 494 -3.78 5.77 -33.47
CA LEU A 494 -3.39 4.87 -34.57
C LEU A 494 -3.46 5.58 -35.93
N LEU A 495 -4.52 6.36 -36.19
CA LEU A 495 -4.67 7.16 -37.41
C LEU A 495 -3.56 8.22 -37.56
N ARG A 496 -3.04 8.73 -36.45
CA ARG A 496 -1.91 9.68 -36.45
C ARG A 496 -0.55 9.01 -36.69
N GLY A 497 -0.47 7.68 -36.65
CA GLY A 497 0.78 6.93 -36.82
C GLY A 497 1.41 6.46 -35.51
N THR A 498 0.78 6.71 -34.35
CA THR A 498 1.27 6.24 -33.05
C THR A 498 0.96 4.74 -32.89
N GLU A 499 1.89 3.98 -32.34
CA GLU A 499 1.64 2.62 -31.84
C GLU A 499 1.02 2.68 -30.44
N VAL A 500 0.22 1.69 -30.06
CA VAL A 500 -0.49 1.69 -28.78
C VAL A 500 -0.29 0.37 -28.04
N ILE A 501 0.15 0.48 -26.79
CA ILE A 501 0.13 -0.61 -25.81
C ILE A 501 -1.05 -0.33 -24.88
N LEU A 502 -2.10 -1.14 -24.96
CA LEU A 502 -3.26 -1.06 -24.08
C LEU A 502 -3.09 -2.06 -22.92
N ALA A 503 -2.87 -1.54 -21.72
CA ALA A 503 -2.61 -2.31 -20.52
C ALA A 503 -3.88 -2.43 -19.65
N CYS A 504 -4.31 -3.66 -19.41
CA CYS A 504 -5.52 -4.01 -18.64
C CYS A 504 -5.17 -4.89 -17.43
N ASN A 505 -6.05 -5.00 -16.44
CA ASN A 505 -5.77 -5.81 -15.25
C ASN A 505 -5.54 -7.29 -15.58
N SER A 506 -4.65 -7.94 -14.84
CA SER A 506 -4.43 -9.39 -14.97
C SER A 506 -5.57 -10.20 -14.36
N GLY A 507 -6.15 -9.72 -13.26
CA GLY A 507 -7.31 -10.32 -12.62
C GLY A 507 -8.44 -9.32 -12.37
N PRO A 508 -9.65 -9.80 -12.05
CA PRO A 508 -10.80 -8.94 -11.81
C PRO A 508 -10.61 -8.05 -10.58
N ALA A 509 -11.12 -6.82 -10.66
CA ALA A 509 -11.25 -5.90 -9.56
C ALA A 509 -12.40 -4.95 -9.90
N LEU A 510 -13.46 -4.88 -9.08
CA LEU A 510 -14.68 -4.14 -9.46
C LEU A 510 -15.15 -4.50 -10.88
N ASN A 511 -15.62 -3.50 -11.64
CA ASN A 511 -15.99 -3.61 -13.04
C ASN A 511 -14.83 -3.29 -14.00
N ASP A 512 -13.59 -3.29 -13.50
CA ASP A 512 -12.41 -3.05 -14.33
C ASP A 512 -12.28 -4.11 -15.43
N VAL A 513 -11.74 -3.67 -16.56
CA VAL A 513 -11.47 -4.55 -17.69
C VAL A 513 -10.20 -5.37 -17.46
N THR A 514 -10.34 -6.69 -17.58
CA THR A 514 -9.19 -7.60 -17.55
C THR A 514 -8.56 -7.77 -18.94
N HIS A 515 -7.31 -8.22 -18.98
CA HIS A 515 -6.61 -8.50 -20.24
C HIS A 515 -7.36 -9.51 -21.11
N SER A 516 -7.83 -10.63 -20.53
CA SER A 516 -8.60 -11.65 -21.26
C SER A 516 -9.91 -11.10 -21.82
N GLU A 517 -10.63 -10.27 -21.07
CA GLU A 517 -11.85 -9.60 -21.53
C GLU A 517 -11.54 -8.58 -22.65
N SER A 518 -10.46 -7.83 -22.50
CA SER A 518 -10.06 -6.81 -23.48
C SER A 518 -9.71 -7.41 -24.84
N LEU A 519 -9.15 -8.61 -24.89
CA LEU A 519 -8.88 -9.34 -26.15
C LEU A 519 -10.18 -9.64 -26.91
N ILE A 520 -11.22 -10.10 -26.20
CA ILE A 520 -12.53 -10.40 -26.79
C ILE A 520 -13.19 -9.12 -27.29
N VAL A 521 -13.10 -8.03 -26.53
CA VAL A 521 -13.63 -6.72 -26.92
C VAL A 521 -12.89 -6.20 -28.17
N ALA A 522 -11.56 -6.27 -28.18
CA ALA A 522 -10.73 -5.85 -29.31
C ALA A 522 -11.08 -6.60 -30.59
N GLU A 523 -11.25 -7.92 -30.53
CA GLU A 523 -11.62 -8.75 -31.68
C GLU A 523 -12.98 -8.34 -32.25
N ARG A 524 -13.97 -8.09 -31.38
CA ARG A 524 -15.29 -7.62 -31.82
C ARG A 524 -15.24 -6.24 -32.45
N ILE A 525 -14.45 -5.32 -31.90
CA ILE A 525 -14.25 -3.98 -32.45
C ILE A 525 -13.52 -4.06 -33.80
N ALA A 526 -12.52 -4.93 -33.93
CA ALA A 526 -11.83 -5.19 -35.18
C ALA A 526 -12.76 -5.69 -36.30
N GLY A 527 -13.83 -6.42 -35.94
CA GLY A 527 -14.88 -6.78 -36.90
C GLY A 527 -15.75 -5.61 -37.37
N MET A 528 -15.70 -4.46 -36.69
CA MET A 528 -16.55 -3.29 -36.94
C MET A 528 -15.78 -2.06 -37.44
N ASP A 529 -14.48 -1.95 -37.14
CA ASP A 529 -13.64 -0.82 -37.52
C ASP A 529 -12.31 -1.28 -38.18
N PRO A 530 -12.05 -0.86 -39.43
CA PRO A 530 -10.89 -1.33 -40.20
C PRO A 530 -9.55 -0.79 -39.67
N VAL A 531 -9.54 0.35 -38.96
CA VAL A 531 -8.31 0.93 -38.39
C VAL A 531 -7.83 0.05 -37.25
N VAL A 532 -8.72 -0.31 -36.32
CA VAL A 532 -8.40 -1.22 -35.22
C VAL A 532 -8.04 -2.61 -35.75
N HIS A 533 -8.76 -3.09 -36.77
CA HIS A 533 -8.45 -4.38 -37.41
C HIS A 533 -7.02 -4.44 -37.94
N SER A 534 -6.63 -3.45 -38.75
CA SER A 534 -5.31 -3.40 -39.37
C SER A 534 -4.23 -3.22 -38.30
N ALA A 535 -4.47 -2.38 -37.29
CA ALA A 535 -3.52 -2.15 -36.21
C ALA A 535 -3.24 -3.40 -35.36
N LEU A 536 -4.23 -4.26 -35.14
CA LEU A 536 -4.02 -5.54 -34.46
C LEU A 536 -3.22 -6.53 -35.32
N GLN A 537 -3.50 -6.60 -36.62
CA GLN A 537 -2.77 -7.48 -37.56
C GLN A 537 -1.31 -7.05 -37.75
N GLU A 538 -1.06 -5.74 -37.76
CA GLU A 538 0.27 -5.14 -37.93
C GLU A 538 1.04 -4.97 -36.60
N GLU A 539 0.51 -5.49 -35.48
CA GLU A 539 1.08 -5.35 -34.14
C GLU A 539 1.31 -3.88 -33.68
N ARG A 540 0.58 -2.93 -34.28
CA ARG A 540 0.56 -1.52 -33.88
C ARG A 540 -0.36 -1.25 -32.68
N LEU A 541 -1.32 -2.15 -32.42
CA LEU A 541 -2.11 -2.17 -31.19
C LEU A 541 -1.84 -3.48 -30.45
N LEU A 542 -1.26 -3.40 -29.26
CA LEU A 542 -0.93 -4.55 -28.44
C LEU A 542 -1.72 -4.48 -27.13
N LEU A 543 -2.47 -5.55 -26.82
CA LEU A 543 -3.16 -5.68 -25.54
C LEU A 543 -2.34 -6.53 -24.59
N VAL A 544 -2.00 -5.95 -23.45
CA VAL A 544 -1.12 -6.58 -22.46
C VAL A 544 -1.73 -6.46 -21.08
N GLN A 545 -1.29 -7.33 -20.19
CA GLN A 545 -1.74 -7.35 -18.81
C GLN A 545 -0.79 -6.57 -17.90
N THR A 546 -1.34 -5.93 -16.87
CA THR A 546 -0.56 -5.11 -15.93
C THR A 546 0.13 -5.93 -14.85
N GLY A 547 -0.30 -7.15 -14.57
CA GLY A 547 0.14 -7.92 -13.40
C GLY A 547 -0.61 -7.56 -12.10
N SER A 548 -1.58 -6.65 -12.17
CA SER A 548 -2.41 -6.21 -11.03
C SER A 548 -3.81 -6.81 -11.08
N SER A 549 -4.40 -7.00 -9.89
CA SER A 549 -5.81 -7.30 -9.65
C SER A 549 -6.40 -6.30 -8.66
N SER A 550 -6.00 -5.03 -8.79
CA SER A 550 -6.44 -3.90 -7.96
C SER A 550 -7.13 -2.85 -8.84
N PRO A 551 -8.14 -2.14 -8.32
CA PRO A 551 -8.72 -0.97 -9.02
C PRO A 551 -7.80 0.26 -9.00
N CYS A 552 -6.69 0.18 -8.27
CA CYS A 552 -5.62 1.18 -8.28
C CYS A 552 -4.40 0.65 -9.04
N LEU A 553 -3.48 1.57 -9.39
CA LEU A 553 -2.30 1.24 -10.18
C LEU A 553 -1.03 1.58 -9.41
N ASP A 554 -0.19 0.59 -9.17
CA ASP A 554 1.16 0.78 -8.63
C ASP A 554 2.20 0.59 -9.74
N LEU A 555 2.72 1.70 -10.28
CA LEU A 555 3.74 1.68 -11.33
C LEU A 555 5.08 1.09 -10.87
N SER A 556 5.30 0.85 -9.58
CA SER A 556 6.48 0.11 -9.10
C SER A 556 6.33 -1.41 -9.25
N ARG A 557 5.11 -1.89 -9.54
CA ARG A 557 4.76 -3.31 -9.54
C ARG A 557 3.93 -3.69 -10.78
N LEU A 558 4.60 -3.77 -11.92
CA LEU A 558 4.00 -4.16 -13.22
C LEU A 558 4.58 -5.47 -13.77
N ASP A 559 3.79 -6.19 -14.56
CA ASP A 559 4.22 -7.40 -15.27
C ASP A 559 5.52 -7.15 -16.05
N LYS A 560 6.51 -8.03 -15.86
CA LYS A 560 7.82 -7.92 -16.52
C LYS A 560 7.72 -7.88 -18.05
N GLY A 561 6.76 -8.57 -18.65
CA GLY A 561 6.49 -8.56 -20.08
C GLY A 561 6.03 -7.19 -20.55
N LEU A 562 5.10 -6.56 -19.83
CA LEU A 562 4.69 -5.17 -20.08
C LEU A 562 5.90 -4.21 -19.99
N ALA A 563 6.68 -4.31 -18.93
CA ALA A 563 7.86 -3.44 -18.74
C ALA A 563 8.97 -3.67 -19.79
N ALA A 564 9.07 -4.86 -20.36
CA ALA A 564 9.97 -5.15 -21.48
C ALA A 564 9.44 -4.54 -22.78
N LEU A 565 8.14 -4.72 -23.07
CA LEU A 565 7.50 -4.19 -24.27
C LEU A 565 7.55 -2.66 -24.33
N VAL A 566 7.33 -1.98 -23.21
CA VAL A 566 7.44 -0.51 -23.09
C VAL A 566 8.83 -0.02 -23.50
N ARG A 567 9.89 -0.76 -23.14
CA ARG A 567 11.27 -0.45 -23.53
C ARG A 567 11.53 -0.75 -25.00
N GLU A 568 11.08 -1.90 -25.47
CA GLU A 568 11.29 -2.35 -26.86
C GLU A 568 10.62 -1.42 -27.87
N ARG A 569 9.35 -1.07 -27.62
CA ARG A 569 8.60 -0.13 -28.48
C ARG A 569 9.04 1.32 -28.26
N GLY A 570 9.71 1.62 -27.14
CA GLY A 570 10.21 2.95 -26.81
C GLY A 570 9.06 3.93 -26.60
N ALA A 571 8.14 3.57 -25.69
CA ALA A 571 6.98 4.39 -25.40
C ALA A 571 7.36 5.78 -24.86
N ASP A 572 6.75 6.79 -25.44
CA ASP A 572 7.01 8.22 -25.21
C ASP A 572 5.77 8.99 -24.73
N LEU A 573 4.65 8.30 -24.58
CA LEU A 573 3.42 8.79 -23.94
C LEU A 573 2.87 7.74 -22.98
N VAL A 574 2.54 8.13 -21.74
CA VAL A 574 1.80 7.31 -20.78
C VAL A 574 0.46 7.95 -20.47
N VAL A 575 -0.64 7.24 -20.75
CA VAL A 575 -2.00 7.66 -20.43
C VAL A 575 -2.51 6.81 -19.27
N ILE A 576 -2.93 7.47 -18.18
CA ILE A 576 -3.50 6.82 -17.00
C ILE A 576 -4.94 7.33 -16.86
N GLU A 577 -5.88 6.41 -17.03
CA GLU A 577 -7.31 6.67 -17.02
C GLU A 577 -7.93 6.12 -15.74
N GLY A 578 -8.83 6.89 -15.13
CA GLY A 578 -9.61 6.46 -13.97
C GLY A 578 -9.25 7.09 -12.64
N MET A 579 -10.26 7.27 -11.78
CA MET A 579 -10.09 7.87 -10.45
C MET A 579 -9.18 7.02 -9.55
N GLY A 580 -9.33 5.69 -9.59
CA GLY A 580 -8.47 4.75 -8.85
C GLY A 580 -7.00 4.84 -9.26
N ARG A 581 -6.76 4.85 -10.58
CA ARG A 581 -5.42 4.76 -11.19
C ARG A 581 -4.70 6.11 -11.31
N ALA A 582 -5.41 7.22 -11.48
CA ALA A 582 -4.84 8.54 -11.78
C ALA A 582 -5.03 9.60 -10.68
N VAL A 583 -5.96 9.39 -9.74
CA VAL A 583 -6.26 10.33 -8.64
C VAL A 583 -5.91 9.74 -7.29
N HIS A 584 -6.46 8.58 -6.94
CA HIS A 584 -6.10 7.88 -5.71
C HIS A 584 -4.68 7.36 -5.74
N THR A 585 -4.22 6.97 -6.94
CA THR A 585 -2.83 6.65 -7.21
C THR A 585 -2.28 7.49 -8.36
N ASN A 586 -0.96 7.62 -8.46
CA ASN A 586 -0.21 8.24 -9.56
C ASN A 586 -0.45 9.73 -9.85
N TYR A 587 -1.28 10.43 -9.07
CA TYR A 587 -1.56 11.85 -9.32
C TYR A 587 -0.28 12.70 -9.37
N HIS A 588 0.68 12.38 -8.50
CA HIS A 588 2.01 13.00 -8.41
C HIS A 588 3.14 12.22 -9.09
N ALA A 589 2.85 11.10 -9.76
CA ALA A 589 3.88 10.29 -10.40
C ALA A 589 4.63 11.09 -11.47
N ALA A 590 5.95 11.18 -11.35
CA ALA A 590 6.82 11.82 -12.33
C ALA A 590 7.41 10.77 -13.29
N LEU A 591 7.27 11.03 -14.59
CA LEU A 591 7.70 10.13 -15.66
C LEU A 591 8.77 10.79 -16.55
N ARG A 592 9.62 9.95 -17.15
CA ARG A 592 10.67 10.34 -18.12
C ARG A 592 10.11 10.64 -19.51
N CYS A 593 8.81 10.41 -19.71
CA CYS A 593 8.09 10.65 -20.96
C CYS A 593 6.89 11.58 -20.71
N GLU A 594 6.23 11.99 -21.79
CA GLU A 594 4.97 12.74 -21.65
C GLU A 594 3.93 11.87 -20.95
N SER A 595 3.05 12.49 -20.17
CA SER A 595 1.98 11.76 -19.49
C SER A 595 0.67 12.51 -19.47
N LEU A 596 -0.41 11.75 -19.54
CA LEU A 596 -1.78 12.23 -19.54
C LEU A 596 -2.58 11.47 -18.49
N LYS A 597 -3.00 12.17 -17.43
CA LYS A 597 -3.79 11.62 -16.33
C LYS A 597 -5.21 12.18 -16.42
N LEU A 598 -6.18 11.27 -16.51
CA LEU A 598 -7.57 11.58 -16.86
C LEU A 598 -8.50 10.91 -15.85
N ALA A 599 -9.38 11.68 -15.22
CA ALA A 599 -10.39 11.11 -14.34
C ALA A 599 -11.60 12.05 -14.18
N VAL A 600 -12.74 11.45 -13.86
CA VAL A 600 -13.89 12.18 -13.32
C VAL A 600 -13.97 11.92 -11.82
N VAL A 601 -14.06 12.98 -11.02
CA VAL A 601 -14.16 12.88 -9.57
C VAL A 601 -15.59 12.49 -9.18
N LYS A 602 -15.77 11.21 -8.87
CA LYS A 602 -17.08 10.58 -8.58
C LYS A 602 -17.44 10.57 -7.08
N ASN A 603 -16.71 11.35 -6.29
CA ASN A 603 -16.90 11.46 -4.85
C ASN A 603 -16.97 12.95 -4.44
N ALA A 604 -18.10 13.37 -3.86
CA ALA A 604 -18.35 14.77 -3.55
C ALA A 604 -17.35 15.34 -2.53
N TRP A 605 -17.03 14.58 -1.48
CA TRP A 605 -16.09 15.00 -0.45
C TRP A 605 -14.68 15.15 -1.00
N LEU A 606 -14.23 14.22 -1.85
CA LEU A 606 -12.95 14.31 -2.53
C LEU A 606 -12.93 15.51 -3.49
N ALA A 607 -14.01 15.74 -4.23
CA ALA A 607 -14.11 16.86 -5.14
C ALA A 607 -13.97 18.20 -4.39
N GLU A 608 -14.71 18.40 -3.30
CA GLU A 608 -14.61 19.60 -2.46
C GLU A 608 -13.18 19.79 -1.94
N ARG A 609 -12.54 18.71 -1.50
CA ARG A 609 -11.16 18.73 -1.00
C ARG A 609 -10.13 19.08 -2.08
N LEU A 610 -10.40 18.73 -3.33
CA LEU A 610 -9.58 19.12 -4.48
C LEU A 610 -9.94 20.53 -5.01
N GLY A 611 -10.92 21.22 -4.41
CA GLY A 611 -11.38 22.54 -4.83
C GLY A 611 -12.43 22.53 -5.95
N GLY A 612 -13.10 21.40 -6.18
CA GLY A 612 -14.13 21.21 -7.19
C GLY A 612 -15.48 20.72 -6.63
N GLN A 613 -16.33 20.22 -7.51
CA GLN A 613 -17.66 19.65 -7.24
C GLN A 613 -17.78 18.22 -7.77
N LEU A 614 -18.81 17.48 -7.38
CA LEU A 614 -19.08 16.15 -7.94
C LEU A 614 -19.09 16.19 -9.49
N PHE A 615 -18.47 15.20 -10.13
CA PHE A 615 -18.22 15.14 -11.58
C PHE A 615 -17.25 16.20 -12.13
N SER A 616 -16.45 16.82 -11.25
CA SER A 616 -15.28 17.61 -11.68
C SER A 616 -14.32 16.76 -12.51
N VAL A 617 -13.72 17.39 -13.50
CA VAL A 617 -12.83 16.73 -14.46
C VAL A 617 -11.38 17.04 -14.12
N ILE A 618 -10.56 16.00 -14.07
CA ILE A 618 -9.10 16.10 -14.02
C ILE A 618 -8.58 15.70 -15.40
N PHE A 619 -8.02 16.67 -16.11
CA PHE A 619 -7.29 16.48 -17.36
C PHE A 619 -5.88 17.07 -17.18
N LYS A 620 -4.95 16.24 -16.73
CA LYS A 620 -3.58 16.66 -16.38
C LYS A 620 -2.60 16.14 -17.41
N TYR A 621 -2.07 17.05 -18.24
CA TYR A 621 -1.03 16.74 -19.23
C TYR A 621 0.30 17.30 -18.75
N GLU A 622 1.28 16.40 -18.62
CA GLU A 622 2.60 16.69 -18.08
C GLU A 622 3.67 16.30 -19.11
N VAL A 623 4.70 17.14 -19.21
CA VAL A 623 5.91 16.85 -19.99
C VAL A 623 7.03 16.48 -19.01
N PRO A 624 8.03 15.69 -19.42
CA PRO A 624 9.19 15.39 -18.59
C PRO A 624 9.87 16.67 -18.10
N ALA A 625 10.39 16.66 -16.88
CA ALA A 625 11.33 17.68 -16.45
C ALA A 625 12.62 17.54 -17.26
N GLU A 626 13.15 18.66 -17.78
CA GLU A 626 14.41 18.72 -18.54
C GLU A 626 15.64 18.32 -17.72
#